data_AF-A0A2E0JGH4-F1
#
_entry.id   AF-A0A2E0JGH4-F1
#
_cell.length_a   1.000
_cell.length_b   1.000
_cell.length_c   1.000
_cell.angle_alpha   90.00
_cell.angle_beta   90.00
_cell.angle_gamma   90.00
#
_symmetry.space_group_name_H-M   'P 1'
#
loop_
_entity.id
_entity.type
_entity.pdbx_description
1 polymer ?
#
loop_
_entity_poly.entity_id
_entity_poly.type
_entity_poly.pdbx_seq_one_letter_code
_entity_poly.pdbx_strand_id
1 'polypeptide(L)'
;MSLWIILATMALLTIALLARPILRDRVSMATNSEPPDLTLYREQLKELENEAKLRLIAPNEAAAARIEIERRILRVADGYTETTERHSSSEHRDSMSTRTLTLSFLTLMAAGSVALYMVLGTPGLLSMPLAERLATSGQKDNDLAVLVERLVMRMEANPYDSRGWLLLGLSYGRLQRFTDSAEAYRRAIASGSREVETFAAYGEALVGAAQGVVSPEARSAFETALADDPGNRRARYYLGLSAAQAGDLRGAYETWRKLAADTPSDAPWYALLEAQLEQVAADLGIKVGESLNAARDEETNPPPK
;
A
#
# COMPACT_ATOMS: atom_id res chain seq x y z
N MET A 1 16.02 -10.19 3.61
CA MET A 1 17.08 -9.81 2.66
C MET A 1 16.85 -10.39 1.26
N SER A 2 16.59 -11.69 1.10
CA SER A 2 16.33 -12.35 -0.20
C SER A 2 15.15 -11.77 -0.99
N LEU A 3 14.03 -11.43 -0.33
CA LEU A 3 12.84 -10.88 -1.00
C LEU A 3 13.10 -9.54 -1.72
N TRP A 4 13.83 -8.62 -1.07
CA TRP A 4 14.17 -7.32 -1.65
C TRP A 4 15.08 -7.47 -2.87
N ILE A 5 15.98 -8.46 -2.86
CA ILE A 5 16.84 -8.78 -4.01
C ILE A 5 15.99 -9.26 -5.19
N ILE A 6 14.99 -10.12 -4.94
CA ILE A 6 14.07 -10.62 -5.99
C ILE A 6 13.24 -9.48 -6.60
N LEU A 7 12.71 -8.57 -5.78
CA LEU A 7 11.96 -7.43 -6.28
C LEU A 7 12.84 -6.46 -7.08
N ALA A 8 14.05 -6.19 -6.62
CA ALA A 8 15.00 -5.33 -7.32
C ALA A 8 15.43 -5.93 -8.68
N THR A 9 15.69 -7.25 -8.73
CA THR A 9 16.04 -7.92 -9.99
C THR A 9 14.88 -7.95 -10.97
N MET A 10 13.64 -8.19 -10.50
CA MET A 10 12.45 -8.10 -11.35
C MET A 10 12.25 -6.70 -11.93
N ALA A 11 12.40 -5.65 -11.11
CA ALA A 11 12.26 -4.27 -11.58
C ALA A 11 13.36 -3.87 -12.59
N LEU A 12 14.58 -4.36 -12.41
CA LEU A 12 15.69 -4.07 -13.33
C LEU A 12 15.48 -4.80 -14.67
N LEU A 13 14.96 -6.03 -14.63
CA LEU A 13 14.62 -6.81 -15.82
C LEU A 13 13.51 -6.15 -16.65
N THR A 14 12.47 -5.61 -16.00
CA THR A 14 11.37 -4.93 -16.71
C THR A 14 11.88 -3.67 -17.42
N ILE A 15 12.69 -2.84 -16.75
CA ILE A 15 13.31 -1.65 -17.34
C ILE A 15 14.19 -2.04 -18.56
N ALA A 16 14.99 -3.10 -18.44
CA ALA A 16 15.85 -3.56 -19.52
C ALA A 16 15.06 -4.04 -20.76
N LEU A 17 13.94 -4.73 -20.56
CA LEU A 17 13.07 -5.17 -21.65
C LEU A 17 12.39 -3.99 -22.37
N LEU A 18 11.95 -2.99 -21.62
CA LEU A 18 11.35 -1.75 -22.16
C LEU A 18 12.36 -0.89 -22.92
N ALA A 19 13.63 -0.89 -22.51
CA ALA A 19 14.69 -0.13 -23.20
C ALA A 19 15.14 -0.77 -24.53
N ARG A 20 15.06 -2.10 -24.65
CA ARG A 20 15.55 -2.86 -25.82
C ARG A 20 15.02 -2.41 -27.20
N PRO A 21 13.71 -2.17 -27.42
CA PRO A 21 13.21 -1.73 -28.72
C PRO A 21 13.72 -0.33 -29.09
N ILE A 22 13.86 0.56 -28.10
CA ILE A 22 14.34 1.94 -28.31
C ILE A 22 15.78 1.96 -28.80
N LEU A 23 16.62 0.98 -28.43
CA LEU A 23 18.01 0.91 -28.87
C LEU A 23 18.22 0.22 -30.23
N ARG A 24 17.19 -0.42 -30.83
CA ARG A 24 17.39 -1.32 -31.97
C ARG A 24 17.27 -0.69 -33.36
N ASP A 25 16.77 0.54 -33.49
CA ASP A 25 16.48 1.18 -34.79
C ASP A 25 17.68 1.84 -35.52
N ARG A 26 18.91 1.31 -35.38
CA ARG A 26 20.07 1.89 -36.10
C ARG A 26 20.97 0.92 -36.86
N VAL A 27 20.64 -0.36 -36.95
CA VAL A 27 21.55 -1.34 -37.58
C VAL A 27 21.12 -1.74 -39.01
N SER A 28 19.90 -1.44 -39.46
CA SER A 28 19.41 -2.00 -40.73
C SER A 28 19.39 -1.07 -41.96
N MET A 29 19.89 0.17 -41.88
CA MET A 29 19.83 1.14 -43.00
C MET A 29 21.18 1.78 -43.39
N ALA A 30 22.31 1.24 -42.91
CA ALA A 30 23.63 1.85 -43.09
C ALA A 30 24.68 0.96 -43.77
N THR A 31 24.27 -0.02 -44.58
CA THR A 31 25.23 -0.90 -45.27
C THR A 31 24.99 -0.90 -46.77
N ASN A 32 25.78 -0.07 -47.46
CA ASN A 32 26.16 -0.18 -48.87
C ASN A 32 25.03 -0.30 -49.91
N SER A 33 24.34 0.81 -50.16
CA SER A 33 23.70 1.00 -51.48
C SER A 33 24.58 1.97 -52.27
N GLU A 34 25.34 1.47 -53.25
CA GLU A 34 25.80 2.35 -54.34
C GLU A 34 24.55 2.99 -54.98
N PRO A 35 24.62 4.23 -55.47
CA PRO A 35 23.49 4.85 -56.16
C PRO A 35 23.02 3.92 -57.28
N PRO A 36 21.71 3.56 -57.35
CA PRO A 36 21.20 2.68 -58.41
C PRO A 36 21.55 3.16 -59.82
N ASP A 37 21.78 4.46 -60.00
CA ASP A 37 22.12 5.06 -61.28
C ASP A 37 23.57 4.78 -61.71
N LEU A 38 24.52 4.59 -60.78
CA LEU A 38 25.94 4.37 -61.12
C LEU A 38 26.20 2.98 -61.71
N THR A 39 25.42 1.97 -61.30
CA THR A 39 25.55 0.61 -61.84
C THR A 39 25.15 0.57 -63.32
N LEU A 40 24.10 1.28 -63.70
CA LEU A 40 23.63 1.38 -65.08
C LEU A 40 24.67 2.03 -66.01
N TYR A 41 25.29 3.14 -65.60
CA TYR A 41 26.32 3.81 -66.42
C TYR A 41 27.58 2.95 -66.62
N ARG A 42 27.96 2.13 -65.62
CA ARG A 42 29.07 1.18 -65.76
C ARG A 42 28.76 0.09 -66.79
N GLU A 43 27.51 -0.35 -66.84
CA GLU A 43 27.05 -1.32 -67.84
C GLU A 43 27.06 -0.73 -69.26
N GLN A 44 26.62 0.53 -69.41
CA GLN A 44 26.68 1.26 -70.70
C GLN A 44 28.12 1.41 -71.22
N LEU A 45 29.10 1.68 -70.35
CA LEU A 45 30.50 1.78 -70.76
C LEU A 45 31.02 0.46 -71.31
N LYS A 46 30.64 -0.65 -70.68
CA LYS A 46 31.05 -2.00 -71.06
C LYS A 46 30.44 -2.41 -72.41
N GLU A 47 29.20 -2.02 -72.66
CA GLU A 47 28.54 -2.28 -73.95
C GLU A 47 29.19 -1.48 -75.09
N LEU A 48 29.45 -0.18 -74.86
CA LEU A 48 30.17 0.68 -75.81
C LEU A 48 31.56 0.11 -76.18
N GLU A 49 32.30 -0.41 -75.19
CA GLU A 49 33.59 -1.06 -75.43
C GLU A 49 33.48 -2.32 -76.30
N ASN A 50 32.40 -3.08 -76.15
CA ASN A 50 32.17 -4.27 -76.96
C ASN A 50 31.79 -3.91 -78.40
N GLU A 51 30.93 -2.90 -78.61
CA GLU A 51 30.57 -2.43 -79.95
C GLU A 51 31.78 -1.86 -80.72
N ALA A 52 32.65 -1.12 -80.01
CA ALA A 52 33.91 -0.64 -80.57
C ALA A 52 34.85 -1.78 -80.98
N LYS A 53 34.95 -2.83 -80.15
CA LYS A 53 35.74 -4.04 -80.47
C LYS A 53 35.20 -4.77 -81.69
N LEU A 54 33.88 -4.84 -81.84
CA LEU A 54 33.20 -5.45 -82.98
C LEU A 54 33.25 -4.58 -84.25
N ARG A 55 33.86 -3.39 -84.19
CA ARG A 55 33.95 -2.38 -85.27
C ARG A 55 32.58 -1.95 -85.81
N LEU A 56 31.55 -1.99 -84.97
CA LEU A 56 30.20 -1.53 -85.32
C LEU A 56 30.10 0.01 -85.32
N ILE A 57 30.97 0.67 -84.57
CA ILE A 57 31.05 2.14 -84.44
C ILE A 57 32.47 2.60 -84.81
N ALA A 58 32.58 3.78 -85.42
CA ALA A 58 33.87 4.37 -85.74
C ALA A 58 34.67 4.70 -84.46
N PRO A 59 36.00 4.50 -84.43
CA PRO A 59 36.79 4.62 -83.21
C PRO A 59 36.80 6.03 -82.61
N ASN A 60 36.66 7.06 -83.45
CA ASN A 60 36.52 8.45 -83.01
C ASN A 60 35.17 8.72 -82.32
N GLU A 61 34.09 8.12 -82.79
CA GLU A 61 32.75 8.24 -82.20
C GLU A 61 32.68 7.50 -80.85
N ALA A 62 33.25 6.29 -80.78
CA ALA A 62 33.35 5.53 -79.53
C ALA A 62 34.15 6.28 -78.46
N ALA A 63 35.26 6.93 -78.84
CA ALA A 63 36.06 7.73 -77.92
C ALA A 63 35.29 8.95 -77.39
N ALA A 64 34.51 9.63 -78.24
CA ALA A 64 33.69 10.76 -77.83
C ALA A 64 32.56 10.34 -76.87
N ALA A 65 31.86 9.24 -77.17
CA ALA A 65 30.78 8.71 -76.33
C ALA A 65 31.29 8.28 -74.94
N ARG A 66 32.48 7.67 -74.88
CA ARG A 66 33.12 7.26 -73.61
C ARG A 66 33.32 8.45 -72.66
N ILE A 67 33.82 9.57 -73.19
CA ILE A 67 34.10 10.78 -72.39
C ILE A 67 32.82 11.37 -71.79
N GLU A 68 31.71 11.37 -72.54
CA GLU A 68 30.43 11.90 -72.06
C GLU A 68 29.81 11.03 -70.95
N ILE A 69 29.91 9.69 -71.06
CA ILE A 69 29.44 8.77 -70.01
C ILE A 69 30.28 8.95 -68.74
N GLU A 70 31.61 9.02 -68.85
CA GLU A 70 32.49 9.25 -67.71
C GLU A 70 32.19 10.59 -67.00
N ARG A 71 31.92 11.66 -67.76
CA ARG A 71 31.53 12.96 -67.20
C ARG A 71 30.19 12.88 -66.44
N ARG A 72 29.23 12.08 -66.90
CA ARG A 72 27.93 11.89 -66.23
C ARG A 72 28.08 11.11 -64.93
N ILE A 73 28.92 10.08 -64.92
CA ILE A 73 29.25 9.31 -63.71
C ILE A 73 29.82 10.25 -62.63
N LEU A 74 30.75 11.13 -62.99
CA LEU A 74 31.33 12.10 -62.05
C LEU A 74 30.27 13.05 -61.48
N ARG A 75 29.38 13.59 -62.32
CA ARG A 75 28.31 14.50 -61.87
C ARG A 75 27.33 13.82 -60.90
N VAL A 76 26.99 12.55 -61.15
CA VAL A 76 26.11 11.76 -60.26
C VAL A 76 26.81 11.42 -58.95
N ALA A 77 28.10 11.08 -59.00
CA ALA A 77 28.90 10.82 -57.80
C ALA A 77 29.00 12.06 -56.90
N ASP A 78 29.26 13.24 -57.48
CA ASP A 78 29.32 14.50 -56.73
C ASP A 78 27.95 14.85 -56.13
N GLY A 79 26.87 14.74 -56.91
CA GLY A 79 25.51 15.05 -56.47
C GLY A 79 25.00 14.10 -55.38
N TYR A 80 25.35 12.81 -55.44
CA TYR A 80 25.01 11.83 -54.41
C TYR A 80 25.63 12.22 -53.06
N THR A 81 26.91 12.62 -53.08
CA THR A 81 27.65 13.03 -51.88
C THR A 81 26.98 14.24 -51.20
N GLU A 82 26.52 15.24 -51.97
CA GLU A 82 25.78 16.39 -51.40
C GLU A 82 24.38 16.03 -50.86
N THR A 83 23.64 15.12 -51.52
CA THR A 83 22.29 14.73 -51.06
C THR A 83 22.30 13.84 -49.81
N THR A 84 23.32 12.98 -49.65
CA THR A 84 23.53 12.17 -48.45
C THR A 84 23.89 13.04 -47.24
N GLU A 85 24.66 14.11 -47.44
CA GLU A 85 24.98 15.04 -46.35
C GLU A 85 23.75 15.84 -45.88
N ARG A 86 22.88 16.31 -46.79
CA ARG A 86 21.68 17.08 -46.39
C ARG A 86 20.63 16.25 -45.65
N HIS A 87 20.36 15.02 -46.07
CA HIS A 87 19.33 14.17 -45.42
C HIS A 87 19.75 13.61 -44.05
N SER A 88 21.06 13.44 -43.80
CA SER A 88 21.55 12.99 -42.49
C SER A 88 21.35 14.01 -41.36
N SER A 89 21.14 15.28 -41.70
CA SER A 89 21.06 16.40 -40.74
C SER A 89 19.64 16.66 -40.19
N SER A 90 18.57 16.24 -40.89
CA SER A 90 17.19 16.55 -40.49
C SER A 90 16.53 15.48 -39.61
N GLU A 91 16.90 14.21 -39.72
CA GLU A 91 16.29 13.13 -38.90
C GLU A 91 16.95 12.93 -37.53
N HIS A 92 18.19 13.40 -37.33
CA HIS A 92 18.94 13.19 -36.07
C HIS A 92 18.52 14.08 -34.90
N ARG A 93 17.73 15.15 -35.11
CA ARG A 93 17.36 16.10 -34.02
C ARG A 93 16.18 15.63 -33.16
N ASP A 94 15.20 14.90 -33.69
CA ASP A 94 13.98 14.54 -32.92
C ASP A 94 14.11 13.25 -32.09
N SER A 95 14.92 12.27 -32.52
CA SER A 95 15.10 11.00 -31.80
C SER A 95 15.99 11.14 -30.56
N MET A 96 16.96 12.07 -30.56
CA MET A 96 17.89 12.24 -29.44
C MET A 96 17.24 13.00 -28.27
N SER A 97 16.38 13.99 -28.56
CA SER A 97 15.64 14.77 -27.54
C SER A 97 14.61 13.93 -26.78
N THR A 98 13.89 13.03 -27.47
CA THR A 98 12.89 12.15 -26.85
C THR A 98 13.52 11.07 -25.96
N ARG A 99 14.70 10.55 -26.33
CA ARG A 99 15.47 9.62 -25.49
C ARG A 99 16.03 10.27 -24.22
N THR A 100 16.55 11.49 -24.30
CA THR A 100 17.03 12.21 -23.10
C THR A 100 15.87 12.56 -22.17
N LEU A 101 14.70 12.93 -22.72
CA LEU A 101 13.51 13.26 -21.93
C LEU A 101 13.00 12.02 -21.17
N THR A 102 12.86 10.88 -21.85
CA THR A 102 12.37 9.63 -21.24
C THR A 102 13.31 9.11 -20.17
N LEU A 103 14.62 9.14 -20.40
CA LEU A 103 15.61 8.72 -19.39
C LEU A 103 15.56 9.63 -18.16
N SER A 104 15.46 10.95 -18.36
CA SER A 104 15.36 11.91 -17.25
C SER A 104 14.09 11.72 -16.41
N PHE A 105 12.95 11.43 -17.04
CA PHE A 105 11.68 11.18 -16.35
C PHE A 105 11.75 9.91 -15.50
N LEU A 106 12.37 8.85 -16.01
CA LEU A 106 12.50 7.57 -15.31
C LEU A 106 13.43 7.70 -14.09
N THR A 107 14.54 8.45 -14.24
CA THR A 107 15.43 8.80 -13.12
C THR A 107 14.71 9.66 -12.07
N LEU A 108 13.94 10.65 -12.50
CA LEU A 108 13.18 11.53 -11.62
C LEU A 108 12.13 10.75 -10.82
N MET A 109 11.41 9.82 -11.45
CA MET A 109 10.45 8.95 -10.76
C MET A 109 11.12 8.06 -9.72
N ALA A 110 12.25 7.44 -10.05
CA ALA A 110 12.97 6.58 -9.11
C ALA A 110 13.49 7.38 -7.90
N ALA A 111 14.12 8.53 -8.14
CA ALA A 111 14.61 9.43 -7.09
C ALA A 111 13.45 9.97 -6.23
N GLY A 112 12.35 10.38 -6.87
CA GLY A 112 11.14 10.84 -6.20
C GLY A 112 10.51 9.77 -5.31
N SER A 113 10.47 8.51 -5.77
CA SER A 113 9.97 7.39 -4.96
C SER A 113 10.84 7.14 -3.72
N VAL A 114 12.17 7.20 -3.86
CA VAL A 114 13.08 7.04 -2.71
C VAL A 114 12.93 8.21 -1.74
N ALA A 115 12.83 9.44 -2.25
CA ALA A 115 12.60 10.62 -1.43
C ALA A 115 11.26 10.54 -0.67
N LEU A 116 10.17 10.14 -1.33
CA LEU A 116 8.88 9.93 -0.68
C LEU A 116 8.98 8.85 0.42
N TYR A 117 9.67 7.74 0.16
CA TYR A 117 9.88 6.70 1.17
C TYR A 117 10.71 7.19 2.36
N MET A 118 11.69 8.07 2.14
CA MET A 118 12.46 8.67 3.23
C MET A 118 11.65 9.64 4.08
N VAL A 119 10.67 10.35 3.49
CA VAL A 119 9.84 11.34 4.23
C VAL A 119 8.62 10.70 4.89
N LEU A 120 7.91 9.80 4.20
CA LEU A 120 6.67 9.17 4.69
C LEU A 120 6.91 7.79 5.30
N GLY A 121 7.97 7.09 4.88
CA GLY A 121 8.26 5.74 5.32
C GLY A 121 9.09 5.67 6.59
N THR A 122 9.32 4.45 7.05
CA THR A 122 10.12 4.13 8.23
C THR A 122 11.36 3.34 7.80
N PRO A 123 12.39 4.00 7.22
CA PRO A 123 13.55 3.33 6.63
C PRO A 123 14.37 2.49 7.62
N GLY A 124 14.21 2.74 8.92
CA GLY A 124 14.90 2.02 10.00
C GLY A 124 14.16 0.79 10.54
N LEU A 125 12.95 0.47 10.05
CA LEU A 125 12.24 -0.74 10.51
C LEU A 125 12.89 -2.00 9.92
N LEU A 126 13.60 -2.73 10.77
CA LEU A 126 14.11 -4.05 10.46
C LEU A 126 12.92 -4.98 10.15
N SER A 127 13.09 -5.87 9.16
CA SER A 127 12.11 -6.91 8.86
C SER A 127 12.09 -7.93 10.01
N MET A 128 11.30 -7.67 11.06
CA MET A 128 11.15 -8.58 12.20
C MET A 128 10.30 -9.81 11.78
N PRO A 129 10.89 -11.01 11.72
CA PRO A 129 10.14 -12.24 11.48
C PRO A 129 9.06 -12.43 12.55
N LEU A 130 7.97 -13.14 12.23
CA LEU A 130 6.87 -13.37 13.18
C LEU A 130 7.36 -14.02 14.49
N ALA A 131 8.32 -14.95 14.40
CA ALA A 131 8.88 -15.63 15.56
C ALA A 131 9.56 -14.66 16.55
N GLU A 132 10.28 -13.66 16.05
CA GLU A 132 10.98 -12.67 16.88
C GLU A 132 9.99 -11.68 17.52
N ARG A 133 8.88 -11.37 16.84
CA ARG A 133 7.76 -10.61 17.42
C ARG A 133 7.08 -11.37 18.54
N LEU A 134 6.79 -12.65 18.35
CA LEU A 134 6.18 -13.49 19.39
C LEU A 134 7.13 -13.67 20.59
N ALA A 135 8.42 -13.87 20.35
CA ALA A 135 9.43 -13.94 21.42
C ALA A 135 9.53 -12.62 22.21
N THR A 136 9.50 -11.47 21.51
CA THR A 136 9.51 -10.15 22.17
C THR A 136 8.23 -9.91 22.97
N SER A 137 7.06 -10.33 22.46
CA SER A 137 5.80 -10.24 23.20
C SER A 137 5.82 -11.14 24.45
N GLY A 138 6.25 -12.40 24.31
CA GLY A 138 6.38 -13.31 25.46
C GLY A 138 7.38 -12.81 26.51
N GLN A 139 8.48 -12.18 26.08
CA GLN A 139 9.41 -11.54 27.01
C GLN A 139 8.75 -10.37 27.77
N LYS A 140 7.97 -9.53 27.08
CA LYS A 140 7.23 -8.42 27.72
C LYS A 140 6.19 -8.90 28.73
N ASP A 141 5.51 -10.02 28.44
CA ASP A 141 4.52 -10.60 29.35
C ASP A 141 5.19 -11.18 30.60
N ASN A 142 6.35 -11.82 30.44
CA ASN A 142 7.17 -12.29 31.56
C ASN A 142 7.67 -11.11 32.44
N ASP A 143 8.16 -10.04 31.83
CA ASP A 143 8.59 -8.84 32.56
C ASP A 143 7.41 -8.20 33.31
N LEU A 144 6.23 -8.16 32.68
CA LEU A 144 5.00 -7.68 33.32
C LEU A 144 4.59 -8.55 34.50
N ALA A 145 4.68 -9.88 34.39
CA ALA A 145 4.39 -10.79 35.50
C ALA A 145 5.30 -10.51 36.71
N VAL A 146 6.60 -10.28 36.48
CA VAL A 146 7.53 -9.91 37.57
C VAL A 146 7.16 -8.56 38.21
N LEU A 147 6.73 -7.57 37.42
CA LEU A 147 6.26 -6.29 37.95
C LEU A 147 4.97 -6.43 38.76
N VAL A 148 4.07 -7.30 38.33
CA VAL A 148 2.83 -7.63 39.05
C VAL A 148 3.14 -8.18 40.43
N GLU A 149 4.07 -9.14 40.57
CA GLU A 149 4.46 -9.68 41.88
C GLU A 149 5.00 -8.59 42.83
N ARG A 150 5.79 -7.64 42.32
CA ARG A 150 6.25 -6.50 43.11
C ARG A 150 5.11 -5.57 43.53
N LEU A 151 4.14 -5.37 42.64
CA LEU A 151 2.97 -4.55 42.91
C LEU A 151 2.07 -5.22 43.97
N VAL A 152 1.89 -6.53 43.92
CA VAL A 152 1.16 -7.31 44.93
C VAL A 152 1.76 -7.10 46.32
N MET A 153 3.09 -7.29 46.48
CA MET A 153 3.77 -7.05 47.77
C MET A 153 3.55 -5.63 48.29
N ARG A 154 3.55 -4.63 47.41
CA ARG A 154 3.27 -3.23 47.79
C ARG A 154 1.82 -3.04 48.23
N MET A 155 0.87 -3.71 47.58
CA MET A 155 -0.56 -3.62 47.92
C MET A 155 -0.90 -4.34 49.22
N GLU A 156 -0.15 -5.38 49.58
CA GLU A 156 -0.23 -6.00 50.91
C GLU A 156 0.25 -5.02 52.01
N ALA A 157 1.33 -4.29 51.75
CA ALA A 157 1.84 -3.28 52.68
C ALA A 157 0.95 -2.03 52.77
N ASN A 158 0.28 -1.64 51.67
CA ASN A 158 -0.59 -0.46 51.60
C ASN A 158 -1.96 -0.78 50.97
N PRO A 159 -2.90 -1.42 51.70
CA PRO A 159 -4.17 -1.90 51.13
C PRO A 159 -5.15 -0.80 50.69
N TYR A 160 -4.94 0.44 51.13
CA TYR A 160 -5.84 1.57 50.83
C TYR A 160 -5.41 2.37 49.59
N ASP A 161 -4.36 1.95 48.86
CA ASP A 161 -3.89 2.61 47.64
C ASP A 161 -4.79 2.23 46.44
N SER A 162 -5.84 3.01 46.20
CA SER A 162 -6.78 2.77 45.08
C SER A 162 -6.09 2.78 43.71
N ARG A 163 -5.07 3.63 43.51
CA ARG A 163 -4.32 3.70 42.25
C ARG A 163 -3.46 2.47 42.03
N GLY A 164 -2.83 1.97 43.10
CA GLY A 164 -2.06 0.73 43.03
C GLY A 164 -2.92 -0.47 42.64
N TRP A 165 -4.12 -0.59 43.23
CA TRP A 165 -5.09 -1.63 42.86
C TRP A 165 -5.59 -1.50 41.41
N LEU A 166 -5.80 -0.29 40.92
CA LEU A 166 -6.18 -0.04 39.51
C LEU A 166 -5.07 -0.52 38.56
N LEU A 167 -3.82 -0.16 38.83
CA LEU A 167 -2.67 -0.63 38.04
C LEU A 167 -2.56 -2.15 38.03
N LEU A 168 -2.85 -2.78 39.17
CA LEU A 168 -2.83 -4.23 39.31
C LEU A 168 -3.94 -4.86 38.46
N GLY A 169 -5.16 -4.29 38.48
CA GLY A 169 -6.28 -4.72 37.63
C GLY A 169 -5.94 -4.66 36.14
N LEU A 170 -5.37 -3.54 35.68
CA LEU A 170 -4.92 -3.38 34.28
C LEU A 170 -3.86 -4.42 33.90
N SER A 171 -2.91 -4.66 34.80
CA SER A 171 -1.80 -5.59 34.55
C SER A 171 -2.29 -7.03 34.46
N TYR A 172 -3.18 -7.45 35.37
CA TYR A 172 -3.82 -8.76 35.29
C TYR A 172 -4.66 -8.93 34.04
N GLY A 173 -5.39 -7.90 33.61
CA GLY A 173 -6.17 -7.93 32.37
C GLY A 173 -5.30 -8.19 31.13
N ARG A 174 -4.11 -7.54 31.05
CA ARG A 174 -3.15 -7.80 29.96
C ARG A 174 -2.60 -9.23 29.96
N LEU A 175 -2.40 -9.81 31.15
CA LEU A 175 -1.99 -11.20 31.31
C LEU A 175 -3.16 -12.19 31.16
N GLN A 176 -4.35 -11.73 30.77
CA GLN A 176 -5.59 -12.51 30.67
C GLN A 176 -5.99 -13.23 31.97
N ARG A 177 -5.49 -12.76 33.11
CA ARG A 177 -5.85 -13.23 34.45
C ARG A 177 -7.09 -12.48 34.93
N PHE A 178 -8.22 -12.70 34.24
CA PHE A 178 -9.43 -11.89 34.41
C PHE A 178 -10.02 -11.94 35.82
N THR A 179 -9.96 -13.10 36.50
CA THR A 179 -10.42 -13.23 37.89
C THR A 179 -9.62 -12.34 38.84
N ASP A 180 -8.30 -12.34 38.72
CA ASP A 180 -7.41 -11.50 39.54
C ASP A 180 -7.58 -10.02 39.19
N SER A 181 -7.81 -9.73 37.90
CA SER A 181 -8.10 -8.38 37.40
C SER A 181 -9.37 -7.81 38.03
N ALA A 182 -10.46 -8.58 38.03
CA ALA A 182 -11.71 -8.19 38.65
C ALA A 182 -11.54 -7.92 40.15
N GLU A 183 -10.86 -8.82 40.87
CA GLU A 183 -10.60 -8.62 42.31
C GLU A 183 -9.78 -7.36 42.60
N ALA A 184 -8.76 -7.07 41.79
CA ALA A 184 -7.96 -5.86 41.95
C ALA A 184 -8.78 -4.59 41.68
N TYR A 185 -9.62 -4.57 40.64
CA TYR A 185 -10.53 -3.43 40.40
C TYR A 185 -11.56 -3.27 41.51
N ARG A 186 -12.12 -4.36 42.03
CA ARG A 186 -13.05 -4.34 43.17
C ARG A 186 -12.41 -3.68 44.39
N ARG A 187 -11.14 -4.01 44.67
CA ARG A 187 -10.36 -3.35 45.73
C ARG A 187 -10.07 -1.88 45.42
N ALA A 188 -9.76 -1.53 44.18
CA ALA A 188 -9.58 -0.13 43.78
C ALA A 188 -10.83 0.72 44.06
N ILE A 189 -12.01 0.19 43.71
CA ILE A 189 -13.31 0.84 43.95
C ILE A 189 -13.59 0.96 45.46
N ALA A 190 -13.33 -0.12 46.23
CA ALA A 190 -13.49 -0.13 47.68
C ALA A 190 -12.56 0.86 48.39
N SER A 191 -11.34 1.03 47.89
CA SER A 191 -10.35 1.99 48.38
C SER A 191 -10.58 3.42 47.87
N GLY A 192 -11.69 3.67 47.15
CA GLY A 192 -12.14 5.02 46.82
C GLY A 192 -11.96 5.44 45.36
N SER A 193 -11.61 4.53 44.44
CA SER A 193 -11.69 4.85 43.00
C SER A 193 -13.14 5.20 42.63
N ARG A 194 -13.28 6.28 41.86
CA ARG A 194 -14.54 6.79 41.30
C ARG A 194 -14.41 7.11 39.82
N GLU A 195 -13.36 6.60 39.18
CA GLU A 195 -13.13 6.84 37.75
C GLU A 195 -14.08 5.97 36.93
N VAL A 196 -14.77 6.57 35.96
CA VAL A 196 -15.67 5.88 35.00
C VAL A 196 -15.00 4.64 34.41
N GLU A 197 -13.75 4.80 33.95
CA GLU A 197 -12.96 3.73 33.35
C GLU A 197 -12.66 2.58 34.32
N THR A 198 -12.60 2.83 35.63
CA THR A 198 -12.41 1.74 36.61
C THR A 198 -13.63 0.84 36.64
N PHE A 199 -14.85 1.40 36.65
CA PHE A 199 -16.08 0.60 36.65
C PHE A 199 -16.27 -0.14 35.32
N ALA A 200 -16.01 0.52 34.20
CA ALA A 200 -16.10 -0.11 32.89
C ALA A 200 -15.07 -1.25 32.74
N ALA A 201 -13.83 -1.05 33.20
CA ALA A 201 -12.81 -2.11 33.18
C ALA A 201 -13.11 -3.25 34.18
N TYR A 202 -13.71 -2.93 35.33
CA TYR A 202 -14.18 -3.94 36.29
C TYR A 202 -15.23 -4.85 35.66
N GLY A 203 -16.23 -4.28 34.99
CA GLY A 203 -17.25 -5.03 34.27
C GLY A 203 -16.65 -5.92 33.19
N GLU A 204 -15.72 -5.40 32.38
CA GLU A 204 -15.03 -6.17 31.34
C GLU A 204 -14.22 -7.33 31.95
N ALA A 205 -13.50 -7.10 33.05
CA ALA A 205 -12.76 -8.16 33.74
C ALA A 205 -13.69 -9.27 34.26
N LEU A 206 -14.87 -8.92 34.79
CA LEU A 206 -15.88 -9.89 35.19
C LEU A 206 -16.42 -10.69 34.01
N VAL A 207 -16.67 -10.04 32.87
CA VAL A 207 -17.09 -10.72 31.63
C VAL A 207 -16.01 -11.69 31.15
N GLY A 208 -14.74 -11.27 31.17
CA GLY A 208 -13.61 -12.13 30.82
C GLY A 208 -13.48 -13.34 31.75
N ALA A 209 -13.65 -13.13 33.06
CA ALA A 209 -13.62 -14.20 34.06
C ALA A 209 -14.79 -15.19 33.88
N ALA A 210 -15.94 -14.70 33.41
CA ALA A 210 -17.12 -15.49 33.07
C ALA A 210 -17.15 -15.98 31.61
N GLN A 211 -16.00 -15.96 30.91
CA GLN A 211 -15.84 -16.46 29.53
C GLN A 211 -16.83 -15.83 28.53
N GLY A 212 -17.08 -14.53 28.67
CA GLY A 212 -17.93 -13.76 27.78
C GLY A 212 -19.37 -13.57 28.28
N VAL A 213 -19.77 -14.21 29.38
CA VAL A 213 -21.09 -14.00 29.98
C VAL A 213 -21.12 -12.69 30.78
N VAL A 214 -22.10 -11.83 30.51
CA VAL A 214 -22.31 -10.59 31.26
C VAL A 214 -23.12 -10.89 32.51
N SER A 215 -22.43 -11.10 33.63
CA SER A 215 -23.06 -11.33 34.92
C SER A 215 -23.86 -10.09 35.40
N PRO A 216 -24.81 -10.26 36.35
CA PRO A 216 -25.52 -9.12 36.95
C PRO A 216 -24.59 -8.09 37.58
N GLU A 217 -23.47 -8.55 38.16
CA GLU A 217 -22.46 -7.67 38.73
C GLU A 217 -21.71 -6.88 37.65
N ALA A 218 -21.31 -7.55 36.56
CA ALA A 218 -20.67 -6.87 35.43
C ALA A 218 -21.60 -5.82 34.82
N ARG A 219 -22.88 -6.17 34.63
CA ARG A 219 -23.91 -5.25 34.15
C ARG A 219 -24.04 -4.01 35.05
N SER A 220 -24.12 -4.20 36.37
CA SER A 220 -24.19 -3.10 37.33
C SER A 220 -22.98 -2.16 37.25
N ALA A 221 -21.77 -2.71 37.05
CA ALA A 221 -20.57 -1.92 36.85
C ALA A 221 -20.63 -1.07 35.57
N PHE A 222 -21.13 -1.62 34.46
CA PHE A 222 -21.35 -0.86 33.22
C PHE A 222 -22.44 0.22 33.35
N GLU A 223 -23.54 -0.10 34.03
CA GLU A 223 -24.62 0.87 34.32
C GLU A 223 -24.09 2.03 35.18
N THR A 224 -23.23 1.75 36.16
CA THR A 224 -22.55 2.78 36.96
C THR A 224 -21.65 3.65 36.09
N ALA A 225 -20.86 3.06 35.19
CA ALA A 225 -20.02 3.82 34.28
C ALA A 225 -20.84 4.74 33.34
N LEU A 226 -21.98 4.26 32.83
CA LEU A 226 -22.86 5.06 31.96
C LEU A 226 -23.63 6.16 32.68
N ALA A 227 -23.85 6.02 33.99
CA ALA A 227 -24.48 7.07 34.78
C ALA A 227 -23.61 8.34 34.81
N ASP A 228 -22.29 8.17 34.89
CA ASP A 228 -21.31 9.26 34.91
C ASP A 228 -20.89 9.71 33.50
N ASP A 229 -20.71 8.76 32.58
CA ASP A 229 -20.41 9.03 31.16
C ASP A 229 -21.34 8.22 30.25
N PRO A 230 -22.46 8.83 29.81
CA PRO A 230 -23.37 8.18 28.87
C PRO A 230 -22.69 7.79 27.56
N GLY A 231 -21.54 8.39 27.20
CA GLY A 231 -20.74 8.14 26.01
C GLY A 231 -19.77 6.97 26.11
N ASN A 232 -19.67 6.29 27.26
CA ASN A 232 -18.68 5.25 27.45
C ASN A 232 -18.89 4.06 26.50
N ARG A 233 -18.05 3.98 25.47
CA ARG A 233 -18.20 2.99 24.38
C ARG A 233 -18.08 1.54 24.87
N ARG A 234 -17.17 1.27 25.81
CA ARG A 234 -16.99 -0.07 26.41
C ARG A 234 -18.26 -0.50 27.13
N ALA A 235 -18.80 0.35 27.99
CA ALA A 235 -20.01 0.04 28.74
C ALA A 235 -21.23 -0.15 27.82
N ARG A 236 -21.42 0.71 26.81
CA ARG A 236 -22.48 0.55 25.80
C ARG A 236 -22.37 -0.79 25.06
N TYR A 237 -21.16 -1.19 24.66
CA TYR A 237 -20.95 -2.47 23.98
C TYR A 237 -21.39 -3.65 24.84
N TYR A 238 -20.93 -3.72 26.10
CA TYR A 238 -21.25 -4.84 26.98
C TYR A 238 -22.69 -4.84 27.49
N LEU A 239 -23.36 -3.69 27.61
CA LEU A 239 -24.80 -3.67 27.88
C LEU A 239 -25.62 -4.18 26.70
N GLY A 240 -25.22 -3.86 25.46
CA GLY A 240 -25.80 -4.49 24.28
C GLY A 240 -25.61 -6.02 24.28
N LEU A 241 -24.41 -6.49 24.66
CA LEU A 241 -24.13 -7.92 24.82
C LEU A 241 -25.01 -8.56 25.91
N SER A 242 -25.18 -7.87 27.04
CA SER A 242 -26.06 -8.32 28.13
C SER A 242 -27.51 -8.45 27.66
N ALA A 243 -28.02 -7.48 26.89
CA ALA A 243 -29.36 -7.52 26.32
C ALA A 243 -29.51 -8.71 25.34
N ALA A 244 -28.54 -8.92 24.46
CA ALA A 244 -28.54 -10.05 23.54
C ALA A 244 -28.55 -11.40 24.27
N GLN A 245 -27.70 -11.56 25.30
CA GLN A 245 -27.64 -12.77 26.14
C GLN A 245 -28.94 -13.01 26.93
N ALA A 246 -29.67 -11.95 27.27
CA ALA A 246 -30.98 -12.04 27.90
C ALA A 246 -32.13 -12.30 26.91
N GLY A 247 -31.85 -12.37 25.60
CA GLY A 247 -32.84 -12.56 24.54
C GLY A 247 -33.52 -11.27 24.07
N ASP A 248 -33.17 -10.10 24.62
CA ASP A 248 -33.61 -8.80 24.13
C ASP A 248 -32.78 -8.38 22.91
N LEU A 249 -32.99 -9.09 21.80
CA LEU A 249 -32.30 -8.86 20.54
C LEU A 249 -32.60 -7.46 20.00
N ARG A 250 -33.82 -6.94 20.20
CA ARG A 250 -34.18 -5.60 19.72
C ARG A 250 -33.45 -4.51 20.50
N GLY A 251 -33.38 -4.62 21.83
CA GLY A 251 -32.60 -3.70 22.66
C GLY A 251 -31.11 -3.73 22.36
N ALA A 252 -30.55 -4.93 22.14
CA ALA A 252 -29.16 -5.10 21.73
C ALA A 252 -28.87 -4.41 20.38
N TYR A 253 -29.72 -4.65 19.38
CA TYR A 253 -29.60 -4.05 18.05
C TYR A 253 -29.64 -2.52 18.11
N GLU A 254 -30.60 -1.92 18.82
CA GLU A 254 -30.69 -0.45 18.94
C GLU A 254 -29.47 0.13 19.66
N THR A 255 -28.98 -0.54 20.70
CA THR A 255 -27.79 -0.12 21.45
C THR A 255 -26.54 -0.13 20.58
N TRP A 256 -26.29 -1.24 19.88
CA TRP A 256 -25.13 -1.38 19.01
C TRP A 256 -25.22 -0.55 17.73
N ARG A 257 -26.43 -0.32 17.17
CA ARG A 257 -26.61 0.59 16.03
C ARG A 257 -26.18 2.01 16.39
N LYS A 258 -26.64 2.54 17.52
CA LYS A 258 -26.23 3.87 18.01
C LYS A 258 -24.73 3.92 18.29
N LEU A 259 -24.19 2.89 18.93
CA LEU A 259 -22.75 2.81 19.18
C LEU A 259 -21.94 2.80 17.87
N ALA A 260 -22.42 2.11 16.82
CA ALA A 260 -21.76 2.05 15.52
C ALA A 260 -21.84 3.39 14.78
N ALA A 261 -22.93 4.14 14.91
CA ALA A 261 -23.04 5.50 14.37
C ALA A 261 -21.99 6.44 14.99
N ASP A 262 -21.77 6.34 16.30
CA ASP A 262 -20.81 7.17 17.06
C ASP A 262 -19.34 6.73 16.95
N THR A 263 -19.07 5.62 16.26
CA THR A 263 -17.74 5.01 16.19
C THR A 263 -17.13 5.18 14.79
N PRO A 264 -15.89 5.70 14.70
CA PRO A 264 -15.14 5.74 13.45
C PRO A 264 -15.02 4.34 12.83
N SER A 265 -15.25 4.21 11.53
CA SER A 265 -15.19 2.91 10.83
C SER A 265 -13.78 2.30 10.79
N ASP A 266 -12.74 3.09 11.03
CA ASP A 266 -11.35 2.65 11.09
C ASP A 266 -10.91 2.22 12.50
N ALA A 267 -11.81 2.31 13.50
CA ALA A 267 -11.49 1.86 14.85
C ALA A 267 -11.18 0.35 14.86
N PRO A 268 -10.07 -0.10 15.48
CA PRO A 268 -9.63 -1.50 15.42
C PRO A 268 -10.66 -2.53 15.91
N TRP A 269 -11.61 -2.10 16.74
CA TRP A 269 -12.66 -2.94 17.32
C TRP A 269 -14.01 -2.80 16.59
N TYR A 270 -14.13 -1.89 15.62
CA TYR A 270 -15.39 -1.66 14.88
C TYR A 270 -15.89 -2.92 14.19
N ALA A 271 -14.99 -3.70 13.58
CA ALA A 271 -15.35 -4.96 12.92
C ALA A 271 -16.02 -5.98 13.87
N LEU A 272 -15.62 -5.99 15.15
CA LEU A 272 -16.26 -6.84 16.16
C LEU A 272 -17.68 -6.35 16.46
N LEU A 273 -17.87 -5.04 16.61
CA LEU A 273 -19.20 -4.45 16.81
C LEU A 273 -20.11 -4.71 15.60
N GLU A 274 -19.59 -4.54 14.39
CA GLU A 274 -20.32 -4.77 13.14
C GLU A 274 -20.77 -6.23 13.05
N ALA A 275 -19.90 -7.20 13.32
CA ALA A 275 -20.26 -8.62 13.32
C ALA A 275 -21.40 -8.95 14.33
N GLN A 276 -21.35 -8.37 15.53
CA GLN A 276 -22.40 -8.54 16.54
C GLN A 276 -23.73 -7.91 16.09
N LEU A 277 -23.67 -6.72 15.51
CA LEU A 277 -24.84 -6.02 14.98
C LEU A 277 -25.46 -6.79 13.81
N GLU A 278 -24.65 -7.33 12.90
CA GLU A 278 -25.10 -8.15 11.78
C GLU A 278 -25.78 -9.43 12.23
N GLN A 279 -25.19 -10.11 13.22
CA GLN A 279 -25.78 -11.33 13.77
C GLN A 279 -27.17 -11.06 14.37
N VAL A 280 -27.29 -10.07 15.24
CA VAL A 280 -28.59 -9.74 15.87
C VAL A 280 -29.60 -9.20 14.86
N ALA A 281 -29.14 -8.44 13.86
CA ALA A 281 -30.01 -7.99 12.78
C ALA A 281 -30.54 -9.16 11.93
N ALA A 282 -29.71 -10.16 11.64
CA ALA A 282 -30.13 -11.35 10.92
C ALA A 282 -31.19 -12.14 11.71
N ASP A 283 -30.98 -12.31 13.02
CA ASP A 283 -31.94 -12.98 13.91
C ASP A 283 -33.29 -12.23 14.00
N LEU A 284 -33.27 -10.90 13.79
CA LEU A 284 -34.46 -10.04 13.73
C LEU A 284 -35.03 -9.87 12.32
N GLY A 285 -34.38 -10.40 11.27
CA GLY A 285 -34.78 -10.20 9.87
C GLY A 285 -34.57 -8.77 9.33
N ILE A 286 -33.64 -8.01 9.89
CA ILE A 286 -33.32 -6.62 9.53
C ILE A 286 -32.11 -6.56 8.58
N LYS A 287 -32.17 -5.73 7.53
CA LYS A 287 -31.01 -5.46 6.67
C LYS A 287 -30.13 -4.35 7.25
N VAL A 288 -28.87 -4.69 7.57
CA VAL A 288 -27.94 -3.82 8.31
C VAL A 288 -27.46 -2.62 7.49
N GLY A 289 -27.13 -2.83 6.21
CA GLY A 289 -26.50 -1.81 5.36
C GLY A 289 -27.34 -0.55 5.13
N GLU A 290 -28.67 -0.65 5.09
CA GLU A 290 -29.55 0.53 5.00
C GLU A 290 -29.66 1.24 6.36
N SER A 291 -29.65 0.48 7.46
CA SER A 291 -29.84 1.01 8.82
C SER A 291 -28.65 1.79 9.39
N LEU A 292 -27.42 1.41 9.03
CA LEU A 292 -26.21 2.09 9.48
C LEU A 292 -25.97 3.41 8.74
N ASN A 293 -26.24 3.44 7.42
CA ASN A 293 -26.16 4.67 6.64
C ASN A 293 -27.22 5.67 7.10
N ALA A 294 -28.47 5.23 7.30
CA ALA A 294 -29.53 6.08 7.83
C ALA A 294 -29.22 6.64 9.23
N ALA A 295 -28.61 5.83 10.13
CA ALA A 295 -28.23 6.28 11.47
C ALA A 295 -27.09 7.32 11.45
N ARG A 296 -26.10 7.16 10.55
CA ARG A 296 -25.03 8.15 10.36
C ARG A 296 -25.57 9.46 9.77
N ASP A 297 -26.55 9.38 8.87
CA ASP A 297 -27.19 10.55 8.29
C ASP A 297 -28.04 11.32 9.33
N GLU A 298 -28.71 10.61 10.25
CA GLU A 298 -29.50 11.20 11.33
C GLU A 298 -28.63 11.95 12.38
N GLU A 299 -27.44 11.43 12.68
CA GLU A 299 -26.48 12.09 13.57
C GLU A 299 -25.82 13.32 12.91
N THR A 300 -25.60 13.29 11.59
CA THR A 300 -25.01 14.41 10.85
C THR A 300 -26.02 15.52 10.50
N ASN A 301 -27.33 15.22 10.53
CA ASN A 301 -28.38 16.20 10.27
C ASN A 301 -29.63 15.96 11.15
N PRO A 302 -29.61 16.32 12.44
CA PRO A 302 -30.73 16.10 13.34
C PRO A 302 -31.97 16.92 12.92
N PRO A 303 -33.19 16.37 13.06
CA PRO A 303 -34.40 17.09 12.68
C PRO A 303 -34.56 18.40 13.47
N PRO A 304 -35.09 19.46 12.85
CA PRO A 304 -35.31 20.73 13.54
C PRO A 304 -36.31 20.54 14.69
N LYS A 305 -35.95 21.09 15.86
CA LYS A 305 -36.76 21.06 17.09
C LYS A 305 -38.07 21.82 16.96
#